data_AF-A0A4U1CGG8-F1
#
_entry.id   AF-A0A4U1CGG8-F1
#
_cell.length_a   1.000
_cell.length_b   1.000
_cell.length_c   1.000
_cell.angle_alpha   90.00
_cell.angle_beta   90.00
_cell.angle_gamma   90.00
#
_symmetry.space_group_name_H-M   'P 1'
#
loop_
_entity.id
_entity.type
_entity.pdbx_description
1 polymer ?
#
loop_
_entity_poly.entity_id
_entity_poly.type
_entity_poly.pdbx_seq_one_letter_code
_entity_poly.pdbx_strand_id
1 'polypeptide(L)'
;MKTLKLIIPSGILNKQTIAFALGAIILLLLWQILPQLLHHIAPQTGLLDAGIWQLLLFTMISFLLLLSSCIWLFNGLINLWQLTPIHTMVLQVKNLQLWQQFVLYWASFALLFLGSLLSLTAIF
;
A
#
# COMPACT_ATOMS: atom_id res chain seq x y z
N MET A 1 -24.63 -19.17 47.17
CA MET A 1 -23.79 -19.21 45.95
C MET A 1 -24.07 -17.97 45.13
N LYS A 2 -23.14 -17.00 45.10
CA LYS A 2 -23.30 -15.75 44.34
C LYS A 2 -22.98 -16.04 42.88
N THR A 3 -24.00 -16.05 42.01
CA THR A 3 -23.81 -16.18 40.56
C THR A 3 -23.35 -14.84 39.99
N LEU A 4 -22.15 -14.84 39.42
CA LEU A 4 -21.61 -13.70 38.66
C LEU A 4 -22.53 -13.41 37.47
N LYS A 5 -23.27 -12.29 37.54
CA LYS A 5 -23.98 -11.74 36.38
C LYS A 5 -22.94 -11.10 35.46
N LEU A 6 -22.57 -11.82 34.41
CA LEU A 6 -21.81 -11.27 33.28
C LEU A 6 -22.68 -10.22 32.58
N ILE A 7 -22.44 -8.95 32.90
CA ILE A 7 -23.01 -7.81 32.20
C ILE A 7 -22.14 -7.62 30.95
N ILE A 8 -22.59 -8.17 29.83
CA ILE A 8 -21.94 -7.99 28.52
C ILE A 8 -22.35 -6.60 28.02
N PRO A 9 -21.40 -5.66 27.81
CA PRO A 9 -21.74 -4.31 27.40
C PRO A 9 -22.30 -4.33 25.97
N SER A 10 -23.54 -3.87 25.82
CA SER A 10 -24.29 -3.79 24.56
C SER A 10 -23.70 -2.77 23.55
N GLY A 11 -22.61 -2.08 23.89
CA GLY A 11 -21.93 -1.12 23.03
C GLY A 11 -21.05 -1.72 21.91
N ILE A 12 -20.95 -3.05 21.83
CA ILE A 12 -20.10 -3.75 20.83
C ILE A 12 -20.84 -3.98 19.50
N LEU A 13 -22.17 -3.86 19.47
CA LEU A 13 -23.02 -4.13 18.30
C LEU A 13 -23.29 -2.87 17.45
N ASN A 14 -22.23 -2.19 17.01
CA ASN A 14 -22.35 -1.19 15.96
C ASN A 14 -22.25 -1.89 14.59
N LYS A 15 -23.13 -1.57 13.64
CA LYS A 15 -23.09 -2.14 12.28
C LYS A 15 -21.69 -2.03 11.63
N GLN A 16 -20.95 -0.97 11.97
CA GLN A 16 -19.57 -0.75 11.52
C GLN A 16 -18.59 -1.76 12.15
N THR A 17 -18.67 -2.02 13.47
CA THR A 17 -17.76 -2.97 14.14
C THR A 17 -18.01 -4.41 13.66
N ILE A 18 -19.27 -4.77 13.38
CA ILE A 18 -19.61 -6.08 12.80
C ILE A 18 -19.06 -6.22 11.38
N ALA A 19 -19.13 -5.17 10.56
CA ALA A 19 -18.57 -5.19 9.21
C ALA A 19 -17.04 -5.33 9.22
N PHE A 20 -16.35 -4.61 10.11
CA PHE A 20 -14.91 -4.78 10.30
C PHE A 20 -14.55 -6.18 10.81
N ALA A 21 -15.30 -6.72 11.77
CA ALA A 21 -15.09 -8.06 12.29
C ALA A 21 -15.28 -9.13 11.20
N LEU A 22 -16.35 -9.03 10.41
CA LEU A 22 -16.58 -9.92 9.27
C LEU A 22 -15.46 -9.81 8.23
N GLY A 23 -15.04 -8.59 7.89
CA GLY A 23 -13.92 -8.37 6.97
C GLY A 23 -12.62 -9.01 7.46
N ALA A 24 -12.32 -8.85 8.75
CA ALA A 24 -11.15 -9.47 9.37
C ALA A 24 -11.20 -11.01 9.33
N ILE A 25 -12.37 -11.60 9.61
CA ILE A 25 -12.57 -13.06 9.54
C ILE A 25 -12.36 -13.58 8.11
N ILE A 26 -12.95 -12.90 7.12
CA ILE A 26 -12.78 -13.27 5.70
C ILE A 26 -11.31 -13.19 5.29
N LEU A 27 -10.61 -12.13 5.71
CA LEU A 27 -9.19 -11.96 5.40
C LEU A 27 -8.33 -13.06 6.02
N LEU A 28 -8.65 -13.47 7.26
CA LEU A 28 -7.94 -14.53 7.99
C LEU A 28 -8.16 -15.91 7.34
N LEU A 29 -9.39 -16.19 6.90
CA LEU A 29 -9.71 -17.38 6.12
C LEU A 29 -8.97 -17.39 4.78
N LEU A 30 -9.01 -16.27 4.06
CA LEU A 30 -8.29 -16.13 2.78
C LEU A 30 -6.80 -16.39 2.99
N TRP A 31 -6.21 -15.86 4.06
CA TRP A 31 -4.79 -16.01 4.38
C TRP A 31 -4.35 -17.46 4.57
N GLN A 32 -5.21 -18.31 5.16
CA GLN A 32 -4.91 -19.73 5.34
C GLN A 32 -5.20 -20.57 4.09
N ILE A 33 -6.24 -20.24 3.34
CA ILE A 33 -6.71 -21.02 2.19
C ILE A 33 -5.84 -20.76 0.94
N LEU A 34 -5.37 -19.53 0.75
CA LEU A 34 -4.62 -19.13 -0.44
C LEU A 34 -3.32 -19.92 -0.69
N PRO A 35 -2.45 -20.21 0.30
CA PRO A 35 -1.26 -21.03 0.06
C PRO A 35 -1.61 -22.48 -0.31
N GLN A 36 -2.70 -23.03 0.27
CA GLN A 36 -3.18 -24.37 -0.07
C GLN A 36 -3.74 -24.42 -1.50
N LEU A 37 -4.48 -23.38 -1.90
CA LEU A 37 -5.01 -23.23 -3.26
C LEU A 37 -3.87 -23.11 -4.29
N LEU A 38 -2.83 -22.31 -3.99
CA LEU A 38 -1.66 -22.17 -4.86
C LEU A 38 -0.95 -23.50 -5.09
N HIS A 39 -0.79 -24.30 -4.03
CA HIS A 39 -0.18 -25.61 -4.12
C HIS A 39 -1.01 -26.58 -4.99
N HIS A 40 -2.35 -26.50 -4.93
CA HIS A 40 -3.24 -27.28 -5.79
C HIS A 40 -3.13 -26.89 -7.27
N ILE A 41 -3.00 -25.60 -7.58
CA ILE A 41 -2.93 -25.10 -8.96
C ILE A 41 -1.56 -25.38 -9.58
N ALA A 42 -0.49 -25.30 -8.79
CA ALA A 42 0.87 -25.48 -9.25
C ALA A 42 1.65 -26.43 -8.31
N PRO A 43 1.48 -27.76 -8.46
CA PRO A 43 2.14 -28.77 -7.60
C PRO A 43 3.67 -28.77 -7.74
N GLN A 44 4.20 -28.07 -8.74
CA GLN A 44 5.64 -27.86 -8.98
C GLN A 44 6.23 -26.80 -8.06
N THR A 45 5.38 -25.96 -7.44
CA THR A 45 5.80 -25.00 -6.43
C THR A 45 6.06 -25.78 -5.15
N GLY A 46 7.31 -25.73 -4.67
CA GLY A 46 7.65 -26.24 -3.34
C GLY A 46 6.70 -25.65 -2.31
N LEU A 47 6.33 -26.42 -1.29
CA LEU A 47 5.44 -25.99 -0.22
C LEU A 47 5.80 -24.56 0.21
N LEU A 48 4.87 -23.62 0.01
CA LEU A 48 5.02 -22.25 0.49
C LEU A 48 5.05 -22.33 2.02
N ASP A 49 6.27 -22.35 2.55
CA ASP A 49 6.51 -22.42 3.97
C ASP A 49 5.93 -21.17 4.65
N ALA A 50 5.51 -21.31 5.91
CA ALA A 50 4.86 -20.23 6.65
C ALA A 50 5.74 -18.96 6.67
N GLY A 51 7.07 -19.13 6.68
CA GLY A 51 8.04 -18.03 6.60
C GLY A 51 8.00 -17.24 5.29
N ILE A 52 7.87 -17.92 4.14
CA ILE A 52 7.79 -17.24 2.82
C ILE A 52 6.50 -16.43 2.72
N TRP A 53 5.41 -17.00 3.24
CA TRP A 53 4.11 -16.33 3.28
C TRP A 53 4.10 -15.10 4.18
N GLN A 54 4.75 -15.18 5.35
CA GLN A 54 4.96 -14.03 6.24
C GLN A 54 5.87 -12.96 5.63
N LEU A 55 6.95 -13.36 4.94
CA LEU A 55 7.83 -12.45 4.22
C LEU A 55 7.05 -11.68 3.15
N LEU A 56 6.19 -12.35 2.37
CA LEU A 56 5.32 -11.70 1.40
C LEU A 56 4.45 -10.63 2.06
N LEU A 57 3.78 -10.96 3.17
CA LEU A 57 2.97 -9.99 3.92
C LEU A 57 3.81 -8.80 4.38
N PHE A 58 4.99 -9.07 4.94
CA PHE A 58 5.89 -8.04 5.42
C PHE A 58 6.36 -7.12 4.29
N THR A 59 6.69 -7.66 3.11
CA THR A 59 7.02 -6.85 1.93
C THR A 59 5.86 -5.97 1.49
N MET A 60 4.63 -6.47 1.52
CA MET A 60 3.46 -5.66 1.18
C MET A 60 3.22 -4.53 2.19
N ILE A 61 3.32 -4.82 3.50
CA ILE A 61 3.20 -3.78 4.54
C ILE A 61 4.31 -2.74 4.38
N SER A 62 5.55 -3.18 4.24
CA SER A 62 6.70 -2.28 4.07
C SER A 62 6.54 -1.39 2.84
N PHE A 63 6.12 -1.97 1.70
CA PHE A 63 5.84 -1.22 0.48
C PHE A 63 4.73 -0.19 0.68
N LEU A 64 3.61 -0.56 1.30
CA LEU A 64 2.50 0.37 1.56
C LEU A 64 2.90 1.50 2.51
N LEU A 65 3.69 1.21 3.54
CA LEU A 65 4.22 2.23 4.44
C LEU A 65 5.15 3.19 3.69
N LEU A 66 6.09 2.67 2.90
CA LEU A 66 7.00 3.47 2.08
C LEU A 66 6.22 4.35 1.09
N LEU A 67 5.25 3.77 0.38
CA LEU A 67 4.40 4.48 -0.56
C LEU A 67 3.63 5.62 0.13
N SER A 68 3.02 5.32 1.28
CA SER A 68 2.28 6.32 2.08
C SER A 68 3.19 7.45 2.53
N SER A 69 4.40 7.14 3.02
CA SER A 69 5.41 8.13 3.40
C SER A 69 5.85 8.98 2.20
N CYS A 70 6.08 8.38 1.03
CA CYS A 70 6.40 9.12 -0.19
C CYS A 70 5.28 10.08 -0.59
N ILE A 71 4.02 9.62 -0.59
CA ILE A 71 2.85 10.47 -0.92
C ILE A 71 2.72 11.61 0.09
N TRP A 72 2.90 11.32 1.37
CA TRP A 72 2.82 12.32 2.43
C TRP A 72 3.90 13.39 2.30
N LEU A 73 5.17 12.98 2.08
CA LEU A 73 6.27 13.90 1.84
C LEU A 73 6.05 14.74 0.58
N PHE A 74 5.59 14.11 -0.49
CA PHE A 74 5.32 14.80 -1.76
C PHE A 74 4.23 15.86 -1.62
N ASN A 75 3.10 15.52 -0.98
CA ASN A 75 2.02 16.47 -0.71
C ASN A 75 2.47 17.57 0.27
N GLY A 76 3.29 17.22 1.26
CA GLY A 76 3.91 18.18 2.17
C GLY A 76 4.77 19.21 1.44
N LEU A 77 5.60 18.76 0.49
CA LEU A 77 6.45 19.62 -0.34
C LEU A 77 5.63 20.52 -1.28
N ILE A 78 4.60 19.97 -1.93
CA ILE A 78 3.68 20.77 -2.77
C ILE A 78 3.06 21.90 -1.94
N ASN A 79 2.53 21.57 -0.76
CA ASN A 79 1.89 22.54 0.11
C ASN A 79 2.89 23.58 0.63
N LEU A 80 4.10 23.16 1.01
CA LEU A 80 5.17 24.04 1.47
C LEU A 80 5.53 25.09 0.40
N TRP A 81 5.56 24.69 -0.86
CA TRP A 81 5.94 25.55 -1.98
C TRP A 81 4.74 26.25 -2.62
N GLN A 82 3.55 26.13 -2.01
CA GLN A 82 2.28 26.68 -2.51
C GLN A 82 1.99 26.32 -3.98
N LEU A 83 2.43 25.13 -4.38
CA LEU A 83 2.26 24.62 -5.72
C LEU A 83 0.81 24.20 -5.94
N THR A 84 0.35 24.33 -7.18
CA THR A 84 -0.98 23.86 -7.58
C THR A 84 -1.08 22.33 -7.43
N PRO A 85 -2.28 21.80 -7.14
CA PRO A 85 -2.45 20.36 -6.96
C PRO A 85 -2.09 19.58 -8.22
N ILE A 86 -1.58 18.36 -8.06
CA ILE A 86 -1.12 17.48 -9.15
C ILE A 86 -2.14 17.38 -10.29
N HIS A 87 -3.42 17.23 -9.94
CA HIS A 87 -4.49 17.11 -10.93
C HIS A 87 -4.53 18.29 -11.89
N THR A 88 -4.35 19.52 -11.39
CA THR A 88 -4.33 20.70 -12.26
C THR A 88 -3.03 20.82 -13.03
N MET A 89 -1.89 20.43 -12.43
CA MET A 89 -0.61 20.37 -13.14
C MET A 89 -0.65 19.43 -14.36
N VAL A 90 -1.20 18.21 -14.18
CA VAL A 90 -1.32 17.21 -15.26
C VAL A 90 -2.24 17.71 -16.38
N LEU A 91 -3.35 18.38 -16.04
CA LEU A 91 -4.24 18.98 -17.04
C LEU A 91 -3.55 20.07 -17.87
N GLN A 92 -2.66 20.84 -17.26
CA GLN A 92 -1.92 21.90 -17.95
C GLN A 92 -0.84 21.37 -18.91
N VAL A 93 -0.38 20.13 -18.74
CA VAL A 93 0.61 19.52 -19.66
C VAL A 93 0.11 19.52 -21.11
N LYS A 94 -1.19 19.30 -21.32
CA LYS A 94 -1.79 19.31 -22.67
C LYS A 94 -1.74 20.69 -23.34
N ASN A 95 -1.66 21.77 -22.58
CA ASN A 95 -1.58 23.14 -23.09
C ASN A 95 -0.14 23.57 -23.43
N LEU A 96 0.86 22.77 -23.07
CA LEU A 96 2.27 23.04 -23.40
C LEU A 96 2.56 22.73 -24.87
N GLN A 97 3.55 23.43 -25.43
CA GLN A 97 4.05 23.12 -26.78
C GLN A 97 4.74 21.75 -26.80
N LEU A 98 4.77 21.10 -27.96
CA LEU A 98 5.40 19.77 -28.17
C LEU A 98 6.83 19.69 -27.60
N TRP A 99 7.63 20.73 -27.82
CA TRP A 99 9.01 20.76 -27.34
C TRP A 99 9.09 20.86 -25.81
N GLN A 100 8.20 21.62 -25.18
CA GLN A 100 8.13 21.72 -23.71
C GLN A 100 7.65 20.41 -23.08
N GLN A 101 6.71 19.72 -23.72
CA GLN A 101 6.28 18.39 -23.29
C GLN A 101 7.44 17.39 -23.35
N PHE A 102 8.20 17.40 -24.46
CA PHE A 102 9.39 16.55 -24.61
C PHE A 102 10.41 16.79 -23.49
N VAL A 103 10.75 18.05 -23.22
CA VAL A 103 11.69 18.40 -22.13
C VAL A 103 11.16 17.95 -20.77
N LEU A 104 9.87 18.12 -20.48
CA LEU A 104 9.26 17.70 -19.23
C LEU A 104 9.31 16.17 -19.03
N TYR A 105 9.03 15.39 -20.08
CA TYR A 105 9.17 13.94 -20.05
C TYR A 105 10.63 13.50 -19.85
N TRP A 106 11.57 14.21 -20.47
CA TRP A 106 12.99 13.90 -20.33
C TRP A 106 13.49 14.21 -18.90
N ALA A 107 13.05 15.34 -18.33
CA ALA A 107 13.37 15.73 -16.97
C ALA A 107 12.78 14.76 -15.93
N SER A 108 11.53 14.32 -16.10
CA SER A 108 10.91 13.34 -15.19
C SER A 108 11.61 11.98 -15.26
N PHE A 109 12.01 11.54 -16.46
CA PHE A 109 12.82 10.35 -16.64
C PHE A 109 14.19 10.47 -15.93
N ALA A 110 14.89 11.59 -16.11
CA ALA A 110 16.17 11.83 -15.44
C ALA A 110 16.05 11.84 -13.91
N LEU A 111 14.97 12.42 -13.37
CA LEU A 111 14.67 12.41 -11.93
C LEU A 111 14.39 11.00 -11.41
N LEU A 112 13.64 10.17 -12.16
CA LEU A 112 13.41 8.77 -11.80
C LEU A 112 14.71 7.97 -11.81
N PHE A 113 15.55 8.18 -12.83
CA PHE A 113 16.86 7.53 -12.93
C PHE A 113 17.78 7.92 -11.77
N LEU A 114 17.85 9.22 -11.44
CA LEU A 114 18.64 9.74 -10.33
C LEU A 114 18.12 9.21 -8.98
N GLY A 115 16.80 9.17 -8.80
CA GLY A 115 16.19 8.56 -7.61
C GLY A 115 16.54 7.08 -7.45
N SER A 116 16.57 6.33 -8.56
CA SER A 116 17.00 4.93 -8.56
C SER A 116 18.48 4.74 -8.22
N LEU A 117 19.35 5.66 -8.65
CA LEU A 117 20.75 5.63 -8.25
C LEU A 117 20.91 5.94 -6.76
N LEU A 118 20.20 6.95 -6.26
CA LEU A 118 20.23 7.32 -4.84
C LEU A 118 19.71 6.18 -3.94
N SER A 119 18.66 5.49 -4.35
CA SER A 119 18.15 4.34 -3.60
C SER A 119 19.15 3.18 -3.59
N LEU A 120 19.87 2.94 -4.69
CA LEU A 120 20.95 1.97 -4.73
C LEU A 120 22.09 2.37 -3.78
N THR A 121 22.49 3.65 -3.79
CA THR A 121 23.52 4.15 -2.86
C THR A 121 23.10 4.13 -1.40
N ALA A 122 21.82 4.17 -1.08
CA ALA A 122 21.35 4.10 0.31
C ALA A 122 21.47 2.68 0.90
N ILE A 123 21.63 1.66 0.05
CA ILE A 123 21.76 0.25 0.46
C ILE A 123 23.25 -0.14 0.66
N PHE A 124 24.16 0.52 -0.06
CA PHE A 124 25.61 0.30 0.01
C PHE A 124 26.29 1.25 1.00
#